data_AF-A0A369SGF7-F1
#
_entry.id   AF-A0A369SGF7-F1
#
_cell.length_a   1.000
_cell.length_b   1.000
_cell.length_c   1.000
_cell.angle_alpha   90.00
_cell.angle_beta   90.00
_cell.angle_gamma   90.00
#
_symmetry.space_group_name_H-M   'P 1'
#
loop_
_entity.id
_entity.type
_entity.pdbx_description
1 polymer ?
#
loop_
_entity_poly.entity_id
_entity_poly.type
_entity_poly.pdbx_seq_one_letter_code
_entity_poly.pdbx_strand_id
1 'polypeptide(L)'
;MSKGMECNSPNNYNPMGDRLQVVRPSLPKKSIADAYLLAFPLGILGLHRFYLGQKYLGLAYFFSFGLFGLGWLHDLVFMPSVVNHANRCRALPQEKKPYSLLEAYILCLNPAGIFFGLHQFYLGRKGFGTAYCFTIGLFGVGWLSDILRMPKLVADANKRAMEIQANPEVAKQKKAKKIDDAYILCVFGFLGLHHFYLGNIGFGFAYLFTMGMGGIGWLVDFLRMPILVARANDPNPSPKKHLDDAYILTFPLGMLGLQHFYLGRPGWGVTYMFTLGLAGFGFLVDLVRMPFLVRQVNDTIIEGQNLLGVAIDSNYNGNQPQFGNNPSVNASNMPYQAPNNVMETRKVPIDNGNTVLNYPHKDVYPPPPSISTEPPPAYESKVNLR
;
A
#
# COMPACT_ATOMS: atom_id res chain seq x y z
N MET A 1 -25.77 -39.57 33.68
CA MET A 1 -26.86 -38.86 32.98
C MET A 1 -26.74 -37.37 33.25
N SER A 2 -26.13 -36.61 32.33
CA SER A 2 -25.95 -35.16 32.49
C SER A 2 -26.93 -34.46 31.55
N LYS A 3 -27.81 -33.65 32.13
CA LYS A 3 -28.86 -32.86 31.47
C LYS A 3 -28.24 -31.80 30.56
N GLY A 4 -28.71 -31.72 29.33
CA GLY A 4 -28.38 -30.64 28.40
C GLY A 4 -28.97 -29.31 28.85
N MET A 5 -28.17 -28.27 28.83
CA MET A 5 -28.63 -26.88 28.90
C MET A 5 -29.14 -26.47 27.52
N GLU A 6 -30.46 -26.38 27.38
CA GLU A 6 -31.12 -25.68 26.28
C GLU A 6 -30.94 -24.17 26.47
N CYS A 7 -30.33 -23.51 25.48
CA CYS A 7 -30.35 -22.05 25.40
C CYS A 7 -31.62 -21.62 24.66
N ASN A 8 -32.56 -21.05 25.41
CA ASN A 8 -33.77 -20.43 24.87
C ASN A 8 -33.44 -19.28 23.90
N SER A 9 -34.11 -19.32 22.74
CA SER A 9 -34.13 -18.27 21.71
C SER A 9 -35.11 -17.16 22.11
N PRO A 10 -34.74 -15.87 22.14
CA PRO A 10 -35.72 -14.81 22.12
C PRO A 10 -36.14 -14.53 20.67
N ASN A 11 -37.44 -14.71 20.40
CA ASN A 11 -38.11 -14.29 19.19
C ASN A 11 -37.79 -12.81 18.90
N ASN A 12 -37.08 -12.54 17.81
CA ASN A 12 -37.01 -11.20 17.23
C ASN A 12 -37.33 -11.30 15.73
N TYR A 13 -38.57 -10.95 15.40
CA TYR A 13 -39.07 -10.90 14.03
C TYR A 13 -38.52 -9.64 13.37
N ASN A 14 -37.56 -9.79 12.45
CA ASN A 14 -37.01 -8.67 11.69
C ASN A 14 -37.51 -8.74 10.23
N PRO A 15 -38.44 -7.86 9.79
CA PRO A 15 -39.09 -7.96 8.48
C PRO A 15 -38.23 -7.48 7.29
N MET A 16 -36.90 -7.40 7.44
CA MET A 16 -35.95 -7.08 6.36
C MET A 16 -34.93 -8.20 6.07
N GLY A 17 -35.30 -9.46 6.34
CA GLY A 17 -34.43 -10.63 6.23
C GLY A 17 -34.27 -11.25 4.83
N ASP A 18 -34.92 -10.72 3.79
CA ASP A 18 -35.01 -11.40 2.48
C ASP A 18 -34.09 -10.86 1.38
N ARG A 19 -33.08 -10.05 1.73
CA ARG A 19 -32.01 -9.71 0.77
C ARG A 19 -30.85 -10.70 0.88
N LEU A 20 -30.95 -11.74 0.05
CA LEU A 20 -29.88 -12.61 -0.41
C LEU A 20 -29.12 -13.32 0.73
N GLN A 21 -29.72 -14.40 1.26
CA GLN A 21 -28.90 -15.49 1.78
C GLN A 21 -28.08 -16.03 0.60
N VAL A 22 -26.87 -15.52 0.43
CA VAL A 22 -25.85 -16.15 -0.41
C VAL A 22 -25.63 -17.53 0.21
N VAL A 23 -26.31 -18.55 -0.31
CA VAL A 23 -26.10 -19.95 0.06
C VAL A 23 -24.69 -20.29 -0.37
N ARG A 24 -23.73 -20.07 0.53
CA ARG A 24 -22.35 -20.45 0.29
C ARG A 24 -22.29 -21.97 0.34
N PRO A 25 -21.69 -22.65 -0.64
CA PRO A 25 -21.53 -24.09 -0.60
C PRO A 25 -20.81 -24.47 0.69
N SER A 26 -21.36 -25.43 1.43
CA SER A 26 -20.74 -25.96 2.64
C SER A 26 -19.37 -26.52 2.25
N LEU A 27 -18.30 -25.91 2.75
CA LEU A 27 -16.95 -26.37 2.46
C LEU A 27 -16.78 -27.81 2.99
N PRO A 28 -16.10 -28.70 2.25
CA PRO A 28 -15.85 -30.06 2.72
C PRO A 28 -15.07 -30.03 4.04
N LYS A 29 -15.47 -30.92 4.97
CA LYS A 29 -14.79 -31.07 6.26
C LYS A 29 -13.34 -31.44 6.04
N LYS A 30 -12.43 -30.81 6.78
CA LYS A 30 -11.02 -31.17 6.81
C LYS A 30 -10.82 -32.45 7.59
N SER A 31 -9.97 -33.33 7.06
CA SER A 31 -9.62 -34.61 7.67
C SER A 31 -8.59 -34.41 8.78
N ILE A 32 -8.75 -35.15 9.88
CA ILE A 32 -7.76 -35.20 10.96
C ILE A 32 -6.50 -35.93 10.47
N ALA A 33 -6.67 -36.99 9.66
CA ALA A 33 -5.55 -37.77 9.12
C ALA A 33 -4.65 -36.92 8.22
N ASP A 34 -5.23 -36.13 7.30
CA ASP A 34 -4.46 -35.21 6.45
C ASP A 34 -3.72 -34.16 7.28
N ALA A 35 -4.35 -33.67 8.35
CA ALA A 35 -3.73 -32.69 9.23
C ALA A 35 -2.48 -33.28 9.93
N TYR A 36 -2.54 -34.53 10.38
CA TYR A 36 -1.38 -35.25 10.91
C TYR A 36 -0.33 -35.56 9.85
N LEU A 37 -0.76 -35.99 8.65
CA LEU A 37 0.14 -36.27 7.51
C LEU A 37 0.93 -35.03 7.09
N LEU A 38 0.34 -33.84 7.21
CA LEU A 38 1.05 -32.58 6.97
C LEU A 38 1.88 -32.14 8.18
N ALA A 39 1.42 -32.40 9.40
CA ALA A 39 2.10 -31.99 10.62
C ALA A 39 3.37 -32.81 10.92
N PHE A 40 3.43 -34.09 10.52
CA PHE A 40 4.57 -34.94 10.86
C PHE A 40 5.84 -34.61 10.06
N PRO A 41 5.85 -34.62 8.71
CA PRO A 41 7.03 -34.29 7.91
C PRO A 41 7.25 -32.77 7.75
N LEU A 42 6.18 -31.96 7.79
CA LEU A 42 6.21 -30.54 7.41
C LEU A 42 5.59 -29.61 8.48
N GLY A 43 5.32 -30.12 9.69
CA GLY A 43 4.67 -29.34 10.75
C GLY A 43 5.56 -28.29 11.41
N ILE A 44 6.89 -28.47 11.39
CA ILE A 44 7.86 -27.44 11.79
C ILE A 44 7.71 -26.20 10.89
N LEU A 45 7.35 -26.38 9.62
CA LEU A 45 7.09 -25.27 8.70
C LEU A 45 5.65 -24.72 8.81
N GLY A 46 4.77 -25.35 9.62
CA GLY A 46 3.40 -24.90 9.85
C GLY A 46 2.39 -25.28 8.75
N LEU A 47 2.70 -26.23 7.87
CA LEU A 47 1.81 -26.58 6.74
C LEU A 47 0.43 -27.07 7.17
N HIS A 48 0.34 -27.77 8.31
CA HIS A 48 -0.94 -28.17 8.90
C HIS A 48 -1.81 -26.96 9.28
N ARG A 49 -1.23 -25.87 9.80
CA ARG A 49 -1.96 -24.63 10.12
C ARG A 49 -2.48 -23.95 8.86
N PHE A 50 -1.70 -23.97 7.77
CA PHE A 50 -2.17 -23.49 6.47
C PHE A 50 -3.34 -24.34 5.93
N TYR A 51 -3.26 -25.68 5.98
CA TYR A 51 -4.34 -26.59 5.56
C TYR A 51 -5.65 -26.33 6.31
N LEU A 52 -5.56 -26.08 7.61
CA LEU A 52 -6.72 -25.78 8.47
C LEU A 52 -7.31 -24.39 8.19
N GLY A 53 -6.60 -23.52 7.46
CA GLY A 53 -7.05 -22.17 7.09
C GLY A 53 -6.53 -21.08 8.04
N GLN A 54 -5.68 -21.45 9.00
CA GLN A 54 -5.05 -20.54 9.96
C GLN A 54 -3.76 -19.95 9.38
N LYS A 55 -3.88 -19.27 8.24
CA LYS A 55 -2.75 -18.76 7.44
C LYS A 55 -1.74 -17.90 8.22
N TYR A 56 -2.20 -17.14 9.20
CA TYR A 56 -1.33 -16.26 9.98
C TYR A 56 -0.51 -17.01 11.03
N LEU A 57 -1.12 -18.00 11.69
CA LEU A 57 -0.39 -18.94 12.56
C LEU A 57 0.56 -19.81 11.75
N GLY A 58 0.16 -20.26 10.56
CA GLY A 58 1.03 -20.98 9.64
C GLY A 58 2.26 -20.15 9.25
N LEU A 59 2.07 -18.86 8.94
CA LEU A 59 3.19 -17.96 8.61
C LEU A 59 4.12 -17.73 9.80
N ALA A 60 3.55 -17.57 11.01
CA ALA A 60 4.33 -17.49 12.22
C ALA A 60 5.15 -18.78 12.43
N TYR A 61 4.56 -19.96 12.25
CA TYR A 61 5.28 -21.25 12.33
C TYR A 61 6.39 -21.34 11.28
N PHE A 62 6.13 -20.93 10.04
CA PHE A 62 7.12 -20.96 8.96
C PHE A 62 8.39 -20.16 9.30
N PHE A 63 8.24 -18.93 9.79
CA PHE A 63 9.39 -18.07 10.13
C PHE A 63 10.03 -18.37 11.47
N SER A 64 9.36 -19.14 12.31
CA SER A 64 9.83 -19.49 13.66
C SER A 64 10.30 -20.94 13.79
N PHE A 65 10.26 -21.69 12.68
CA PHE A 65 10.44 -23.14 12.67
C PHE A 65 9.53 -23.83 13.71
N GLY A 66 8.23 -23.52 13.65
CA GLY A 66 7.20 -24.14 14.47
C GLY A 66 7.19 -23.61 15.91
N LEU A 67 7.62 -22.36 16.07
CA LEU A 67 7.89 -21.62 17.31
C LEU A 67 8.90 -22.33 18.20
N PHE A 68 10.08 -22.62 17.63
CA PHE A 68 11.18 -23.37 18.24
C PHE A 68 10.88 -24.86 18.50
N GLY A 69 10.03 -25.47 17.66
CA GLY A 69 9.64 -26.89 17.77
C GLY A 69 8.60 -27.21 18.85
N LEU A 70 8.47 -26.38 19.89
CA LEU A 70 7.47 -26.58 20.94
C LEU A 70 6.03 -26.41 20.43
N GLY A 71 5.80 -25.43 19.56
CA GLY A 71 4.50 -25.22 18.93
C GLY A 71 4.08 -26.39 18.03
N TRP A 72 5.04 -27.04 17.38
CA TRP A 72 4.81 -28.26 16.62
C TRP A 72 4.40 -29.43 17.54
N LEU A 73 5.12 -29.65 18.66
CA LEU A 73 4.76 -30.69 19.64
C LEU A 73 3.38 -30.46 20.24
N HIS A 74 3.07 -29.23 20.64
CA HIS A 74 1.75 -28.85 21.13
C HIS A 74 0.66 -29.21 20.10
N ASP A 75 0.89 -28.94 18.82
CA ASP A 75 -0.10 -29.20 17.78
C ASP A 75 -0.36 -30.68 17.53
N LEU A 76 0.66 -31.53 17.68
CA LEU A 76 0.49 -32.98 17.57
C LEU A 76 -0.48 -33.52 18.62
N VAL A 77 -0.43 -32.98 19.84
CA VAL A 77 -1.33 -33.38 20.94
C VAL A 77 -2.74 -32.81 20.73
N PHE A 78 -2.86 -31.54 20.35
CA PHE A 78 -4.15 -30.85 20.29
C PHE A 78 -4.83 -30.90 18.91
N MET A 79 -4.27 -31.61 17.93
CA MET A 79 -4.76 -31.66 16.54
C MET A 79 -6.27 -31.95 16.43
N PRO A 80 -6.85 -32.95 17.12
CA PRO A 80 -8.28 -33.25 16.98
C PRO A 80 -9.15 -32.06 17.38
N SER A 81 -8.77 -31.35 18.44
CA SER A 81 -9.47 -30.14 18.89
C SER A 81 -9.37 -29.01 17.86
N VAL A 82 -8.17 -28.78 17.31
CA VAL A 82 -7.93 -27.73 16.31
C VAL A 82 -8.67 -28.01 15.00
N VAL A 83 -8.68 -29.26 14.53
CA VAL A 83 -9.41 -29.67 13.31
C VAL A 83 -10.91 -29.52 13.52
N ASN A 84 -11.43 -29.98 14.66
CA ASN A 84 -12.85 -29.84 14.99
C ASN A 84 -13.27 -28.37 15.09
N HIS A 85 -12.43 -27.52 15.70
CA HIS A 85 -12.65 -26.09 15.73
C HIS A 85 -12.66 -25.47 14.33
N ALA A 86 -11.69 -25.82 13.48
CA ALA A 86 -11.62 -25.33 12.10
C ALA A 86 -12.83 -25.76 11.26
N ASN A 87 -13.27 -27.00 11.41
CA ASN A 87 -14.45 -27.53 10.72
C ASN A 87 -15.75 -26.86 11.19
N ARG A 88 -15.90 -26.59 12.50
CA ARG A 88 -17.03 -25.80 13.02
C ARG A 88 -17.03 -24.38 12.46
N CYS A 89 -15.87 -23.72 12.41
CA CYS A 89 -15.75 -22.38 11.85
C CYS A 89 -16.08 -22.35 10.35
N ARG A 90 -15.78 -23.41 9.60
CA ARG A 90 -16.12 -23.51 8.17
C ARG A 90 -17.61 -23.76 7.92
N ALA A 91 -18.30 -24.40 8.85
CA ALA A 91 -19.71 -24.76 8.73
C ALA A 91 -20.65 -23.59 9.04
N LEU A 92 -20.23 -22.64 9.88
CA LEU A 92 -21.04 -21.48 10.26
C LEU A 92 -20.79 -20.30 9.31
N PRO A 93 -21.84 -19.53 8.93
CA PRO A 93 -21.66 -18.22 8.32
C PRO A 93 -20.76 -17.38 9.23
N GLN A 94 -19.58 -17.01 8.71
CA GLN A 94 -18.63 -16.20 9.45
C GLN A 94 -19.15 -14.77 9.51
N GLU A 95 -20.00 -14.49 10.50
CA GLU A 95 -20.27 -13.12 10.90
C GLU A 95 -18.99 -12.53 11.45
N LYS A 96 -18.50 -11.48 10.78
CA LYS A 96 -17.22 -10.87 11.13
C LYS A 96 -17.41 -10.09 12.42
N LYS A 97 -17.07 -10.70 13.56
CA LYS A 97 -17.11 -10.05 14.87
C LYS A 97 -16.22 -8.79 14.88
N PRO A 98 -16.63 -7.72 15.60
CA PRO A 98 -15.77 -6.58 15.83
C PRO A 98 -14.50 -7.02 16.56
N TYR A 99 -13.39 -6.38 16.20
CA TYR A 99 -12.11 -6.56 16.86
C TYR A 99 -12.18 -6.07 18.30
N SER A 100 -11.78 -6.93 19.23
CA SER A 100 -11.72 -6.63 20.65
C SER A 100 -10.36 -6.03 21.02
N LEU A 101 -10.38 -4.97 21.84
CA LEU A 101 -9.17 -4.34 22.35
C LEU A 101 -8.38 -5.30 23.25
N LEU A 102 -9.08 -6.06 24.09
CA LEU A 102 -8.48 -7.04 24.98
C LEU A 102 -7.78 -8.15 24.18
N GLU A 103 -8.44 -8.70 23.16
CA GLU A 103 -7.84 -9.72 22.29
C GLU A 103 -6.62 -9.19 21.56
N ALA A 104 -6.67 -7.94 21.10
CA ALA A 104 -5.52 -7.30 20.44
C ALA A 104 -4.32 -7.16 21.39
N TYR A 105 -4.53 -6.79 22.65
CA TYR A 105 -3.46 -6.74 23.66
C TYR A 105 -2.94 -8.13 24.04
N ILE A 106 -3.81 -9.11 24.27
CA ILE A 106 -3.42 -10.50 24.54
C ILE A 106 -2.56 -11.03 23.38
N LEU A 107 -2.96 -10.72 22.14
CA LEU A 107 -2.21 -11.10 20.95
C LEU A 107 -0.89 -10.36 20.79
N CYS A 108 -0.78 -9.13 21.31
CA CYS A 108 0.41 -8.30 21.21
C CYS A 108 1.46 -8.64 22.28
N LEU A 109 1.02 -8.93 23.51
CA LEU A 109 1.89 -9.20 24.66
C LEU A 109 2.37 -10.64 24.75
N ASN A 110 1.69 -11.58 24.07
CA ASN A 110 2.18 -12.95 24.04
C ASN A 110 3.49 -13.04 23.23
N PRO A 111 4.33 -14.07 23.48
CA PRO A 111 5.61 -14.22 22.78
C PRO A 111 5.46 -14.21 21.25
N ALA A 112 4.43 -14.83 20.70
CA ALA A 112 4.19 -14.83 19.26
C ALA A 112 3.77 -13.46 18.71
N GLY A 113 3.15 -12.60 19.52
CA GLY A 113 2.86 -11.20 19.24
C GLY A 113 4.11 -10.35 19.16
N ILE A 114 4.98 -10.48 20.15
CA ILE A 114 6.26 -9.78 20.23
C ILE A 114 7.13 -10.13 19.01
N PHE A 115 7.30 -11.43 18.74
CA PHE A 115 8.22 -11.89 17.71
C PHE A 115 7.63 -11.89 16.30
N PHE A 116 6.36 -12.29 16.13
CA PHE A 116 5.76 -12.52 14.81
C PHE A 116 4.59 -11.58 14.50
N GLY A 117 4.22 -10.67 15.40
CA GLY A 117 3.20 -9.66 15.12
C GLY A 117 1.79 -10.22 14.94
N LEU A 118 1.40 -11.24 15.71
CA LEU A 118 0.06 -11.84 15.60
C LEU A 118 -1.09 -10.83 15.72
N HIS A 119 -0.95 -9.80 16.56
CA HIS A 119 -1.91 -8.71 16.67
C HIS A 119 -2.06 -7.92 15.36
N GLN A 120 -0.98 -7.74 14.59
CA GLN A 120 -1.06 -7.06 13.28
C GLN A 120 -1.87 -7.88 12.26
N PHE A 121 -1.70 -9.20 12.27
CA PHE A 121 -2.49 -10.08 11.43
C PHE A 121 -3.97 -10.12 11.84
N TYR A 122 -4.23 -10.15 13.15
CA TYR A 122 -5.58 -10.05 13.71
C TYR A 122 -6.28 -8.77 13.24
N LEU A 123 -5.62 -7.62 13.33
CA LEU A 123 -6.12 -6.32 12.86
C LEU A 123 -6.18 -6.19 11.32
N GLY A 124 -5.85 -7.25 10.58
CA GLY A 124 -5.88 -7.28 9.12
C GLY A 124 -4.74 -6.50 8.45
N ARG A 125 -3.72 -6.08 9.19
CA ARG A 125 -2.54 -5.35 8.71
C ARG A 125 -1.46 -6.33 8.26
N LYS A 126 -1.77 -7.12 7.22
CA LYS A 126 -0.91 -8.22 6.75
C LYS A 126 0.53 -7.81 6.45
N GLY A 127 0.74 -6.65 5.81
CA GLY A 127 2.09 -6.15 5.51
C GLY A 127 2.94 -5.89 6.75
N PHE A 128 2.35 -5.31 7.80
CA PHE A 128 3.03 -5.11 9.08
C PHE A 128 3.30 -6.44 9.79
N GLY A 129 2.33 -7.35 9.81
CA GLY A 129 2.56 -8.69 10.38
C GLY A 129 3.71 -9.42 9.68
N THR A 130 3.76 -9.37 8.34
CA THR A 130 4.88 -9.95 7.58
C THR A 130 6.20 -9.26 7.90
N ALA A 131 6.22 -7.93 7.98
CA ALA A 131 7.40 -7.19 8.41
C ALA A 131 7.90 -7.65 9.80
N TYR A 132 6.99 -7.94 10.74
CA TYR A 132 7.36 -8.43 12.07
C TYR A 132 8.06 -9.79 12.00
N CYS A 133 7.55 -10.71 11.18
CA CYS A 133 8.18 -12.02 11.00
C CYS A 133 9.64 -11.92 10.50
N PHE A 134 9.97 -10.94 9.67
CA PHE A 134 11.32 -10.76 9.13
C PHE A 134 12.26 -9.96 10.04
N THR A 135 11.71 -9.20 10.97
CA THR A 135 12.50 -8.21 11.76
C THR A 135 12.41 -8.42 13.26
N ILE A 136 11.72 -9.47 13.71
CA ILE A 136 11.53 -9.78 15.13
C ILE A 136 10.87 -8.56 15.81
N GLY A 137 9.67 -8.21 15.33
CA GLY A 137 8.90 -7.08 15.85
C GLY A 137 9.51 -5.71 15.57
N LEU A 138 10.17 -5.54 14.41
CA LEU A 138 10.94 -4.36 14.06
C LEU A 138 12.00 -4.07 15.14
N PHE A 139 12.84 -5.07 15.41
CA PHE A 139 13.86 -5.07 16.46
C PHE A 139 13.31 -4.65 17.84
N GLY A 140 12.09 -5.12 18.15
CA GLY A 140 11.37 -4.83 19.39
C GLY A 140 10.71 -3.44 19.49
N VAL A 141 11.17 -2.43 18.73
CA VAL A 141 10.60 -1.07 18.79
C VAL A 141 9.18 -1.02 18.25
N GLY A 142 8.90 -1.81 17.21
CA GLY A 142 7.55 -1.90 16.63
C GLY A 142 6.53 -2.39 17.66
N TRP A 143 6.88 -3.40 18.45
CA TRP A 143 6.03 -3.92 19.51
C TRP A 143 5.69 -2.84 20.55
N LEU A 144 6.67 -2.05 20.99
CA LEU A 144 6.44 -0.96 21.95
C LEU A 144 5.51 0.10 21.35
N SER A 145 5.75 0.50 20.09
CA SER A 145 4.88 1.43 19.37
C SER A 145 3.45 0.92 19.27
N ASP A 146 3.27 -0.38 19.02
CA ASP A 146 1.96 -1.02 18.90
C ASP A 146 1.16 -1.01 20.19
N ILE A 147 1.79 -1.24 21.34
CA ILE A 147 1.12 -1.18 22.64
C ILE A 147 0.48 0.19 22.84
N LEU A 148 1.22 1.25 22.54
CA LEU A 148 0.78 2.63 22.72
C LEU A 148 -0.35 3.00 21.76
N ARG A 149 -0.27 2.55 20.50
CA ARG A 149 -1.26 2.89 19.46
C ARG A 149 -2.40 1.88 19.32
N MET A 150 -2.43 0.81 20.12
CA MET A 150 -3.41 -0.28 20.00
C MET A 150 -4.87 0.21 19.97
N PRO A 151 -5.30 1.16 20.83
CA PRO A 151 -6.69 1.65 20.81
C PRO A 151 -7.06 2.24 19.45
N LYS A 152 -6.15 3.02 18.85
CA LYS A 152 -6.31 3.59 17.51
C LYS A 152 -6.36 2.50 16.44
N LEU A 153 -5.48 1.51 16.50
CA LEU A 153 -5.45 0.43 15.51
C LEU A 153 -6.71 -0.43 15.52
N VAL A 154 -7.25 -0.72 16.71
CA VAL A 154 -8.51 -1.48 16.87
C VAL A 154 -9.69 -0.65 16.36
N ALA A 155 -9.76 0.64 16.69
CA ALA A 155 -10.79 1.54 16.18
C ALA A 155 -10.75 1.63 14.64
N ASP A 156 -9.57 1.79 14.05
CA ASP A 156 -9.36 1.80 12.59
C ASP A 156 -9.78 0.47 11.94
N ALA A 157 -9.43 -0.66 12.56
CA ALA A 157 -9.78 -1.99 12.04
C ALA A 157 -11.29 -2.23 12.09
N ASN A 158 -11.94 -1.81 13.18
CA ASN A 158 -13.40 -1.89 13.34
C ASN A 158 -14.14 -1.01 12.35
N LYS A 159 -13.74 0.26 12.20
CA LYS A 159 -14.32 1.18 11.21
C LYS A 159 -14.27 0.57 9.81
N ARG A 160 -13.11 0.01 9.42
CA ARG A 160 -12.96 -0.67 8.12
C ARG A 160 -13.80 -1.94 8.00
N ALA A 161 -13.98 -2.69 9.09
CA ALA A 161 -14.85 -3.86 9.07
C ALA A 161 -16.31 -3.47 8.80
N MET A 162 -16.78 -2.37 9.43
CA MET A 162 -18.11 -1.82 9.18
C MET A 162 -18.26 -1.30 7.75
N GLU A 163 -17.26 -0.58 7.21
CA GLU A 163 -17.27 -0.10 5.82
C GLU A 163 -17.35 -1.25 4.80
N ILE A 164 -16.60 -2.34 5.02
CA ILE A 164 -16.64 -3.53 4.16
C ILE A 164 -17.99 -4.25 4.26
N GLN A 165 -18.60 -4.26 5.44
CA GLN A 165 -19.92 -4.86 5.64
C GLN A 165 -21.02 -4.04 4.95
N ALA A 166 -20.93 -2.71 5.00
CA ALA A 166 -21.86 -1.81 4.33
C ALA A 166 -21.69 -1.81 2.80
N ASN A 167 -20.45 -1.88 2.31
CA ASN A 167 -20.15 -1.95 0.89
C ASN A 167 -19.01 -2.96 0.62
N PRO A 168 -19.34 -4.17 0.13
CA PRO A 168 -18.35 -5.20 -0.17
C PRO A 168 -17.30 -4.78 -1.21
N GLU A 169 -17.59 -3.83 -2.09
CA GLU A 169 -16.62 -3.34 -3.09
C GLU A 169 -15.45 -2.58 -2.45
N VAL A 170 -15.66 -1.99 -1.26
CA VAL A 170 -14.58 -1.34 -0.48
C VAL A 170 -13.48 -2.33 -0.10
N ALA A 171 -13.79 -3.62 -0.01
CA ALA A 171 -12.78 -4.65 0.24
C ALA A 171 -11.76 -4.79 -0.90
N LYS A 172 -12.18 -4.49 -2.15
CA LYS A 172 -11.32 -4.53 -3.34
C LYS A 172 -10.57 -3.22 -3.56
N GLN A 173 -11.08 -2.11 -3.04
CA GLN A 173 -10.46 -0.79 -3.17
C GLN A 173 -9.10 -0.72 -2.46
N LYS A 174 -8.17 0.03 -3.06
CA LYS A 174 -6.83 0.26 -2.51
C LYS A 174 -6.95 1.04 -1.20
N LYS A 175 -6.46 0.43 -0.10
CA LYS A 175 -6.43 1.11 1.21
C LYS A 175 -5.43 2.26 1.18
N ALA A 176 -5.88 3.45 1.58
CA ALA A 176 -5.02 4.59 1.83
C ALA A 176 -3.93 4.26 2.87
N LYS A 177 -2.70 4.64 2.52
CA LYS A 177 -1.48 4.50 3.32
C LYS A 177 -1.42 5.63 4.33
N LYS A 178 -1.07 5.31 5.57
CA LYS A 178 -0.93 6.29 6.63
C LYS A 178 0.53 6.70 6.77
N ILE A 179 0.75 7.98 7.10
CA ILE A 179 2.10 8.53 7.23
C ILE A 179 2.82 8.03 8.48
N ASP A 180 2.11 7.88 9.60
CA ASP A 180 2.63 7.33 10.86
C ASP A 180 3.14 5.88 10.67
N ASP A 181 2.36 5.06 9.97
CA ASP A 181 2.76 3.72 9.57
C ASP A 181 4.01 3.70 8.69
N ALA A 182 4.07 4.61 7.72
CA ALA A 182 5.18 4.69 6.81
C ALA A 182 6.48 5.06 7.55
N TYR A 183 6.42 5.99 8.50
CA TYR A 183 7.57 6.35 9.36
C TYR A 183 8.04 5.20 10.26
N ILE A 184 7.12 4.46 10.89
CA ILE A 184 7.48 3.32 11.75
C ILE A 184 8.23 2.24 10.96
N LEU A 185 7.78 1.96 9.73
CA LEU A 185 8.49 1.05 8.83
C LEU A 185 9.80 1.65 8.32
N CYS A 186 9.85 2.98 8.17
CA CYS A 186 11.05 3.70 7.76
C CYS A 186 12.14 3.68 8.83
N VAL A 187 11.85 3.61 10.15
CA VAL A 187 12.90 3.50 11.19
C VAL A 187 13.84 2.30 10.95
N PHE A 188 13.35 1.22 10.34
CA PHE A 188 14.12 0.05 9.90
C PHE A 188 14.23 -0.02 8.37
N GLY A 189 14.16 1.15 7.73
CA GLY A 189 13.99 1.31 6.31
C GLY A 189 15.23 0.96 5.49
N PHE A 190 16.37 0.63 6.11
CA PHE A 190 17.48 0.00 5.38
C PHE A 190 17.08 -1.34 4.73
N LEU A 191 16.03 -2.02 5.23
CA LEU A 191 15.42 -3.19 4.59
C LEU A 191 14.43 -2.85 3.47
N GLY A 192 14.01 -1.59 3.32
CA GLY A 192 13.02 -1.16 2.32
C GLY A 192 11.56 -1.46 2.65
N LEU A 193 11.23 -1.75 3.91
CA LEU A 193 9.88 -2.14 4.33
C LEU A 193 8.82 -1.06 4.05
N HIS A 194 9.18 0.21 4.17
CA HIS A 194 8.30 1.33 3.84
C HIS A 194 7.95 1.36 2.34
N HIS A 195 8.86 0.98 1.44
CA HIS A 195 8.57 0.87 0.01
C HIS A 195 7.60 -0.25 -0.31
N PHE A 196 7.75 -1.42 0.31
CA PHE A 196 6.77 -2.50 0.19
C PHE A 196 5.39 -2.08 0.70
N TYR A 197 5.33 -1.31 1.79
CA TYR A 197 4.07 -0.78 2.31
C TYR A 197 3.41 0.22 1.36
N LEU A 198 4.19 1.12 0.77
CA LEU A 198 3.74 2.12 -0.20
C LEU A 198 3.32 1.51 -1.54
N GLY A 199 3.79 0.30 -1.85
CA GLY A 199 3.51 -0.42 -3.09
C GLY A 199 4.62 -0.29 -4.15
N ASN A 200 5.73 0.34 -3.79
CA ASN A 200 6.90 0.51 -4.65
C ASN A 200 7.79 -0.74 -4.57
N ILE A 201 7.30 -1.87 -5.10
CA ILE A 201 7.94 -3.19 -4.93
C ILE A 201 9.39 -3.19 -5.47
N GLY A 202 9.63 -2.55 -6.62
CA GLY A 202 10.98 -2.44 -7.19
C GLY A 202 11.97 -1.73 -6.27
N PHE A 203 11.55 -0.62 -5.65
CA PHE A 203 12.35 0.08 -4.64
C PHE A 203 12.52 -0.75 -3.36
N GLY A 204 11.49 -1.49 -2.95
CA GLY A 204 11.58 -2.41 -1.82
C GLY A 204 12.70 -3.45 -2.01
N PHE A 205 12.77 -4.09 -3.19
CA PHE A 205 13.85 -5.02 -3.52
C PHE A 205 15.21 -4.32 -3.67
N ALA A 206 15.25 -3.16 -4.32
CA ALA A 206 16.48 -2.37 -4.43
C ALA A 206 17.06 -2.10 -3.04
N TYR A 207 16.24 -1.64 -2.09
CA TYR A 207 16.65 -1.37 -0.71
C TYR A 207 17.07 -2.65 0.02
N LEU A 208 16.32 -3.74 -0.12
CA LEU A 208 16.62 -5.01 0.54
C LEU A 208 18.00 -5.56 0.15
N PHE A 209 18.34 -5.53 -1.15
CA PHE A 209 19.61 -6.07 -1.65
C PHE A 209 20.80 -5.10 -1.49
N THR A 210 20.54 -3.81 -1.26
CA THR A 210 21.58 -2.78 -1.14
C THR A 210 21.72 -2.23 0.29
N MET A 211 20.99 -2.80 1.25
CA MET A 211 20.84 -2.29 2.61
C MET A 211 20.51 -0.78 2.63
N GLY A 212 19.42 -0.42 1.98
CA GLY A 212 18.89 0.95 1.98
C GLY A 212 19.70 1.89 1.10
N MET A 213 20.21 1.39 -0.04
CA MET A 213 21.15 2.08 -0.90
C MET A 213 22.37 2.54 -0.09
N GLY A 214 23.05 1.60 0.57
CA GLY A 214 24.21 1.91 1.42
C GLY A 214 23.86 2.80 2.62
N GLY A 215 22.63 2.71 3.13
CA GLY A 215 22.11 3.50 4.25
C GLY A 215 21.69 4.94 3.93
N ILE A 216 22.19 5.55 2.86
CA ILE A 216 21.89 6.95 2.53
C ILE A 216 20.47 7.09 1.99
N GLY A 217 20.02 6.14 1.16
CA GLY A 217 18.67 6.15 0.62
C GLY A 217 17.62 6.16 1.74
N TRP A 218 17.85 5.36 2.78
CA TRP A 218 17.02 5.38 4.00
C TRP A 218 16.90 6.77 4.65
N LEU A 219 18.00 7.51 4.78
CA LEU A 219 18.00 8.84 5.40
C LEU A 219 17.21 9.85 4.54
N VAL A 220 17.43 9.82 3.22
CA VAL A 220 16.67 10.66 2.29
C VAL A 220 15.19 10.31 2.33
N ASP A 221 14.88 9.01 2.37
CA ASP A 221 13.52 8.47 2.48
C ASP A 221 12.79 8.99 3.69
N PHE A 222 13.44 9.03 4.85
CA PHE A 222 12.89 9.58 6.07
C PHE A 222 12.37 11.02 5.87
N LEU A 223 13.11 11.87 5.14
CA LEU A 223 12.70 13.24 4.85
C LEU A 223 11.58 13.32 3.79
N ARG A 224 11.62 12.47 2.76
CA ARG A 224 10.61 12.48 1.68
C ARG A 224 9.34 11.69 1.98
N MET A 225 9.23 11.02 3.13
CA MET A 225 8.06 10.21 3.49
C MET A 225 6.69 10.89 3.23
N PRO A 226 6.47 12.19 3.53
CA PRO A 226 5.19 12.85 3.24
C PRO A 226 4.85 12.83 1.75
N ILE A 227 5.86 13.07 0.90
CA ILE A 227 5.72 13.08 -0.55
C ILE A 227 5.44 11.65 -1.07
N LEU A 228 6.17 10.66 -0.56
CA LEU A 228 5.97 9.26 -0.94
C LEU A 228 4.57 8.74 -0.58
N VAL A 229 4.07 9.09 0.60
CA VAL A 229 2.72 8.71 1.06
C VAL A 229 1.66 9.41 0.21
N ALA A 230 1.84 10.68 -0.12
CA ALA A 230 0.94 11.41 -1.00
C ALA A 230 0.86 10.75 -2.39
N ARG A 231 2.00 10.44 -3.01
CA ARG A 231 2.07 9.72 -4.30
C ARG A 231 1.42 8.34 -4.23
N ALA A 232 1.66 7.58 -3.16
CA ALA A 232 1.08 6.25 -2.99
C ALA A 232 -0.45 6.28 -2.81
N ASN A 233 -1.00 7.39 -2.33
CA ASN A 233 -2.43 7.58 -2.11
C ASN A 233 -3.15 8.28 -3.27
N ASP A 234 -2.43 8.67 -4.31
CA ASP A 234 -3.03 9.25 -5.51
C ASP A 234 -4.02 8.25 -6.14
N PRO A 235 -5.31 8.61 -6.30
CA PRO A 235 -6.29 7.75 -6.95
C PRO A 235 -6.00 7.58 -8.45
N ASN A 236 -5.31 8.52 -9.08
CA ASN A 236 -4.92 8.47 -10.49
C ASN A 236 -3.40 8.62 -10.62
N PRO A 237 -2.63 7.58 -10.24
CA PRO A 237 -1.18 7.67 -10.16
C PRO A 237 -0.60 8.01 -11.55
N SER A 238 0.15 9.11 -11.61
CA SER A 238 0.82 9.51 -12.84
C SER A 238 1.83 8.44 -13.27
N PRO A 239 1.88 8.06 -14.57
CA PRO A 239 2.91 7.15 -15.08
C PRO A 239 4.30 7.80 -15.16
N LYS A 240 4.38 9.12 -14.93
CA LYS A 240 5.62 9.88 -14.99
C LYS A 240 6.62 9.37 -13.95
N LYS A 241 7.87 9.26 -14.39
CA LYS A 241 9.03 8.97 -13.55
C LYS A 241 9.39 10.22 -12.75
N HIS A 242 9.70 10.02 -11.47
CA HIS A 242 10.10 11.10 -10.59
C HIS A 242 11.62 11.25 -10.53
N LEU A 243 12.08 12.49 -10.47
CA LEU A 243 13.51 12.81 -10.50
C LEU A 243 14.22 12.43 -9.19
N ASP A 244 13.55 12.62 -8.06
CA ASP A 244 14.06 12.22 -6.73
C ASP A 244 14.24 10.70 -6.62
N ASP A 245 13.29 9.92 -7.13
CA ASP A 245 13.42 8.46 -7.23
C ASP A 245 14.64 8.06 -8.07
N ALA A 246 14.84 8.70 -9.22
CA ALA A 246 15.96 8.42 -10.09
C ALA A 246 17.31 8.75 -9.42
N TYR A 247 17.40 9.88 -8.70
CA TYR A 247 18.61 10.24 -7.95
C TYR A 247 18.95 9.27 -6.82
N ILE A 248 17.94 8.81 -6.07
CA ILE A 248 18.15 7.85 -4.97
C ILE A 248 18.64 6.50 -5.48
N LEU A 249 18.23 6.10 -6.69
CA LEU A 249 18.76 4.89 -7.32
C LEU A 249 20.20 5.07 -7.85
N THR A 250 20.60 6.31 -8.17
CA THR A 250 21.95 6.63 -8.65
C THR A 250 22.96 6.84 -7.52
N PHE A 251 22.57 7.35 -6.37
CA PHE A 251 23.50 7.60 -5.27
C PHE A 251 23.07 6.87 -3.99
N PRO A 252 23.98 6.13 -3.31
CA PRO A 252 25.42 5.93 -3.58
C PRO A 252 25.74 4.70 -4.44
N LEU A 253 24.76 3.82 -4.72
CA LEU A 253 24.97 2.53 -5.40
C LEU A 253 24.57 2.51 -6.89
N GLY A 254 24.64 3.66 -7.57
CA GLY A 254 24.29 3.77 -8.99
C GLY A 254 25.17 2.97 -9.96
N MET A 255 26.27 2.39 -9.47
CA MET A 255 27.09 1.44 -10.22
C MET A 255 26.32 0.19 -10.65
N LEU A 256 25.25 -0.18 -9.93
CA LEU A 256 24.41 -1.32 -10.28
C LEU A 256 23.48 -1.07 -11.48
N GLY A 257 23.31 0.21 -11.89
CA GLY A 257 22.44 0.56 -13.02
C GLY A 257 20.94 0.54 -12.72
N LEU A 258 20.55 0.52 -11.44
CA LEU A 258 19.13 0.48 -11.02
C LEU A 258 18.33 1.67 -11.56
N GLN A 259 18.96 2.84 -11.69
CA GLN A 259 18.35 4.03 -12.30
C GLN A 259 17.91 3.79 -13.75
N HIS A 260 18.65 3.00 -14.53
CA HIS A 260 18.29 2.72 -15.92
C HIS A 260 17.13 1.74 -16.03
N PHE A 261 17.06 0.75 -15.13
CA PHE A 261 15.89 -0.11 -15.03
C PHE A 261 14.64 0.67 -14.64
N TYR A 262 14.74 1.62 -13.70
CA TYR A 262 13.64 2.51 -13.33
C TYR A 262 13.14 3.37 -14.50
N LEU A 263 14.07 3.91 -15.28
CA LEU A 263 13.79 4.72 -16.48
C LEU A 263 13.31 3.89 -17.69
N GLY A 264 13.19 2.57 -17.58
CA GLY A 264 12.74 1.71 -18.69
C GLY A 264 13.79 1.51 -19.78
N ARG A 265 15.08 1.63 -19.44
CA ARG A 265 16.22 1.47 -20.36
C ARG A 265 17.05 0.24 -19.97
N PRO A 266 16.51 -0.99 -20.14
CA PRO A 266 17.14 -2.20 -19.61
C PRO A 266 18.51 -2.48 -20.20
N GLY A 267 18.75 -2.15 -21.48
CA GLY A 267 20.07 -2.31 -22.09
C GLY A 267 21.18 -1.59 -21.31
N TRP A 268 20.96 -0.31 -20.97
CA TRP A 268 21.92 0.47 -20.16
C TRP A 268 22.03 -0.05 -18.72
N GLY A 269 20.93 -0.52 -18.13
CA GLY A 269 20.96 -1.14 -16.80
C GLY A 269 21.79 -2.42 -16.77
N VAL A 270 21.62 -3.29 -17.77
CA VAL A 270 22.42 -4.52 -17.94
C VAL A 270 23.88 -4.19 -18.20
N THR A 271 24.18 -3.19 -19.04
CA THR A 271 25.54 -2.71 -19.24
C THR A 271 26.17 -2.28 -17.93
N TYR A 272 25.50 -1.45 -17.12
CA TYR A 272 26.03 -1.02 -15.83
C TYR A 272 26.27 -2.20 -14.89
N MET A 273 25.34 -3.15 -14.81
CA MET A 273 25.47 -4.33 -13.96
C MET A 273 26.71 -5.18 -14.31
N PHE A 274 26.99 -5.41 -15.60
CA PHE A 274 28.15 -6.20 -16.04
C PHE A 274 29.47 -5.41 -16.11
N THR A 275 29.42 -4.08 -16.07
CA THR A 275 30.60 -3.22 -16.14
C THR A 275 30.90 -2.50 -14.82
N LEU A 276 30.16 -2.81 -13.74
CA LEU A 276 30.21 -2.09 -12.46
C LEU A 276 30.04 -0.57 -12.66
N GLY A 277 28.99 -0.20 -13.41
CA GLY A 277 28.60 1.19 -13.70
C GLY A 277 29.46 1.89 -14.74
N LEU A 278 30.07 1.12 -15.65
CA LEU A 278 31.18 1.48 -16.54
C LEU A 278 32.49 1.83 -15.80
N ALA A 279 32.94 0.93 -14.91
CA ALA A 279 34.15 1.04 -14.09
C ALA A 279 34.09 2.13 -12.99
N GLY A 280 32.89 2.38 -12.45
CA GLY A 280 32.71 3.20 -11.25
C GLY A 280 32.50 4.69 -11.49
N PHE A 281 32.60 5.20 -12.71
CA PHE A 281 32.39 6.64 -12.99
C PHE A 281 31.08 6.96 -13.72
N GLY A 282 30.45 5.98 -14.39
CA GLY A 282 29.22 6.23 -15.17
C GLY A 282 28.07 6.79 -14.34
N PHE A 283 27.98 6.40 -13.06
CA PHE A 283 26.96 6.96 -12.16
C PHE A 283 27.14 8.47 -11.92
N LEU A 284 28.37 9.01 -11.97
CA LEU A 284 28.62 10.45 -11.84
C LEU A 284 28.13 11.22 -13.07
N VAL A 285 28.32 10.66 -14.25
CA VAL A 285 27.75 11.21 -15.49
C VAL A 285 26.23 11.21 -15.41
N ASP A 286 25.64 10.14 -14.88
CA ASP A 286 24.19 10.06 -14.67
C ASP A 286 23.67 11.08 -13.67
N LEU A 287 24.41 11.44 -12.61
CA LEU A 287 23.99 12.49 -11.68
C LEU A 287 23.74 13.82 -12.40
N VAL A 288 24.60 14.17 -13.37
CA VAL A 288 24.43 15.39 -14.16
C VAL A 288 23.35 15.22 -15.22
N ARG A 289 23.29 14.05 -15.86
CA ARG A 289 22.37 13.80 -16.98
C ARG A 289 20.93 13.53 -16.54
N MET A 290 20.69 13.17 -15.28
CA MET A 290 19.40 12.68 -14.79
C MET A 290 18.20 13.57 -15.13
N PRO A 291 18.25 14.90 -14.98
CA PRO A 291 17.09 15.76 -15.28
C PRO A 291 16.65 15.64 -16.74
N PHE A 292 17.62 15.54 -17.66
CA PHE A 292 17.35 15.37 -19.09
C PHE A 292 16.80 13.98 -19.40
N LEU A 293 17.36 12.94 -18.78
CA LEU A 293 16.90 11.55 -18.93
C LEU A 293 15.46 11.35 -18.46
N VAL A 294 15.14 11.85 -17.27
CA VAL A 294 13.78 11.76 -16.71
C VAL A 294 12.80 12.54 -17.58
N ARG A 295 13.16 13.74 -18.02
CA ARG A 295 12.33 14.56 -18.91
C ARG A 295 12.06 13.82 -20.23
N GLN A 296 13.09 13.33 -20.90
CA GLN A 296 12.96 12.59 -22.14
C GLN A 296 12.02 11.39 -22.01
N VAL A 297 12.18 10.57 -20.96
CA VAL A 297 11.32 9.41 -20.72
C VAL A 297 9.88 9.82 -20.45
N ASN A 298 9.68 10.89 -19.67
CA ASN A 298 8.34 11.38 -19.36
C ASN A 298 7.63 11.97 -20.59
N ASP A 299 8.36 12.67 -21.46
CA ASP A 299 7.83 13.20 -22.71
C ASP A 299 7.36 12.04 -23.62
N THR A 300 8.15 10.97 -23.75
CA THR A 300 7.75 9.75 -24.48
C THR A 300 6.53 9.06 -23.88
N ILE A 301 6.41 9.04 -22.54
CA ILE A 301 5.22 8.47 -21.87
C ILE A 301 3.96 9.28 -22.22
N ILE A 302 4.06 10.62 -22.21
CA ILE A 302 2.93 11.51 -22.56
C ILE A 302 2.52 11.30 -24.02
N GLU A 303 3.50 11.29 -24.93
CA GLU A 303 3.24 11.05 -26.36
C GLU A 303 2.53 9.70 -26.58
N GLY A 304 3.01 8.63 -25.95
CA GLY A 304 2.38 7.32 -26.04
C GLY A 304 0.93 7.32 -25.54
N GLN A 305 0.62 8.05 -24.48
CA GLN A 305 -0.76 8.19 -23.98
C GLN A 305 -1.66 8.97 -24.93
N ASN A 306 -1.15 10.06 -25.51
CA ASN A 306 -1.90 10.85 -26.48
C ASN A 306 -2.22 10.02 -27.74
N LEU A 307 -1.26 9.24 -28.23
CA LEU A 307 -1.46 8.35 -29.37
C LEU A 307 -2.51 7.27 -29.08
N LEU A 308 -2.49 6.67 -27.89
CA LEU A 308 -3.50 5.70 -27.48
C LEU A 308 -4.89 6.33 -27.36
N GLY A 309 -4.99 7.55 -26.84
CA GLY A 309 -6.25 8.30 -26.79
C GLY A 309 -6.84 8.51 -28.18
N VAL A 310 -6.04 9.04 -29.12
CA VAL A 310 -6.47 9.26 -30.51
C VAL A 310 -6.90 7.95 -31.19
N ALA A 311 -6.18 6.84 -30.96
CA ALA A 311 -6.52 5.55 -31.55
C ALA A 311 -7.87 4.99 -31.04
N ILE A 312 -8.20 5.22 -29.77
CA ILE A 312 -9.48 4.80 -29.18
C ILE A 312 -10.62 5.66 -29.73
N ASP A 313 -10.43 6.98 -29.78
CA ASP A 313 -11.45 7.90 -30.31
C ASP A 313 -11.73 7.64 -31.79
N SER A 314 -10.69 7.31 -32.57
CA SER A 314 -10.82 6.96 -33.99
C SER A 314 -11.63 5.67 -34.20
N ASN A 315 -11.41 4.65 -33.37
CA ASN A 315 -12.18 3.39 -33.43
C ASN A 315 -13.63 3.57 -32.96
N TYR A 316 -13.90 4.48 -32.04
CA TYR A 316 -15.26 4.79 -31.59
C TYR A 316 -16.05 5.58 -32.64
N ASN A 317 -15.42 6.57 -33.27
CA ASN A 317 -16.03 7.39 -34.33
C ASN A 317 -16.17 6.65 -35.68
N GLY A 318 -15.45 5.54 -35.90
CA GLY A 318 -15.63 4.68 -37.08
C GLY A 318 -16.99 3.95 -37.14
N ASN A 319 -17.75 3.94 -36.03
CA ASN A 319 -19.06 3.28 -35.93
C ASN A 319 -20.25 4.26 -35.75
N GLN A 320 -20.04 5.57 -35.95
CA GLN A 320 -21.10 6.58 -35.90
C GLN A 320 -21.44 7.06 -37.32
N PRO A 321 -22.72 7.02 -37.77
CA PRO A 321 -23.09 7.64 -39.04
C PRO A 321 -22.91 9.16 -38.95
N GLN A 322 -22.09 9.70 -39.85
CA GLN A 322 -21.76 11.12 -39.88
C GLN A 322 -23.01 11.98 -40.11
N PHE A 323 -23.30 12.86 -39.16
CA PHE A 323 -24.01 14.12 -39.42
C PHE A 323 -23.06 15.27 -39.06
N GLY A 324 -22.70 16.05 -40.07
CA GLY A 324 -21.62 17.02 -40.00
C GLY A 324 -21.94 18.27 -39.17
N ASN A 325 -20.88 18.88 -38.63
CA ASN A 325 -20.46 20.27 -38.91
C ASN A 325 -19.10 20.56 -38.24
N ASN A 326 -18.20 21.15 -39.04
CA ASN A 326 -16.79 21.54 -38.80
C ASN A 326 -16.58 22.57 -37.64
N PRO A 327 -15.34 22.95 -37.20
CA PRO A 327 -14.06 22.91 -37.95
C PRO A 327 -12.80 22.39 -37.25
N SER A 328 -11.89 21.92 -38.10
CA SER A 328 -10.43 21.74 -37.97
C SER A 328 -9.71 22.47 -36.82
N VAL A 329 -8.93 21.72 -36.03
CA VAL A 329 -7.75 22.25 -35.33
C VAL A 329 -6.50 21.74 -36.03
N ASN A 330 -5.75 22.68 -36.61
CA ASN A 330 -4.50 22.48 -37.34
C ASN A 330 -3.46 21.68 -36.54
N ALA A 331 -3.07 20.53 -37.08
CA ALA A 331 -1.82 19.88 -36.74
C ALA A 331 -0.68 20.59 -37.49
N SER A 332 -0.11 21.64 -36.91
CA SER A 332 1.18 22.17 -37.36
C SER A 332 2.30 21.35 -36.74
N ASN A 333 2.81 20.39 -37.50
CA ASN A 333 4.11 19.76 -37.28
C ASN A 333 5.21 20.83 -37.27
N MET A 334 5.84 21.06 -36.13
CA MET A 334 7.14 21.74 -36.06
C MET A 334 8.12 20.83 -35.33
N PRO A 335 9.23 20.39 -35.96
CA PRO A 335 10.31 19.73 -35.24
C PRO A 335 11.07 20.76 -34.40
N TYR A 336 11.42 20.38 -33.16
CA TYR A 336 12.16 21.21 -32.22
C TYR A 336 13.56 21.55 -32.75
N GLN A 337 13.87 22.84 -32.93
CA GLN A 337 15.22 23.35 -33.16
C GLN A 337 15.85 23.80 -31.83
N ALA A 338 17.08 23.35 -31.58
CA ALA A 338 17.86 23.73 -30.40
C ALA A 338 18.24 25.23 -30.45
N PRO A 339 18.26 25.96 -29.31
CA PRO A 339 18.66 27.35 -29.31
C PRO A 339 20.19 27.50 -29.41
N ASN A 340 20.63 28.25 -30.42
CA ASN A 340 22.00 28.74 -30.55
C ASN A 340 22.21 29.95 -29.63
N ASN A 341 23.26 29.90 -28.80
CA ASN A 341 23.73 31.03 -28.00
C ASN A 341 24.34 32.11 -28.90
N VAL A 342 23.76 33.31 -28.93
CA VAL A 342 24.50 34.54 -29.27
C VAL A 342 24.01 35.65 -28.35
N MET A 343 24.94 36.24 -27.59
CA MET A 343 24.74 37.47 -26.85
C MET A 343 24.55 38.62 -27.83
N GLU A 344 23.43 39.33 -27.77
CA GLU A 344 23.35 40.66 -28.38
C GLU A 344 22.65 41.63 -27.43
N THR A 345 23.45 42.54 -26.89
CA THR A 345 23.03 43.73 -26.17
C THR A 345 22.31 44.68 -27.12
N ARG A 346 21.23 45.32 -26.63
CA ARG A 346 21.03 46.78 -26.49
C ARG A 346 19.71 47.35 -27.06
N LYS A 347 19.14 48.23 -26.22
CA LYS A 347 18.23 49.37 -26.44
C LYS A 347 16.73 49.12 -26.58
N VAL A 348 16.05 49.41 -25.47
CA VAL A 348 14.66 49.89 -25.39
C VAL A 348 14.52 51.22 -26.14
N PRO A 349 13.40 51.42 -26.85
CA PRO A 349 12.71 52.70 -26.81
C PRO A 349 11.28 52.56 -26.28
N ILE A 350 10.94 53.51 -25.43
CA ILE A 350 9.64 53.85 -24.86
C ILE A 350 8.87 54.65 -25.94
N ASP A 351 7.62 54.33 -26.25
CA ASP A 351 6.46 55.20 -25.91
C ASP A 351 5.10 54.67 -26.43
N ASN A 352 4.20 54.51 -25.46
CA ASN A 352 2.77 54.83 -25.39
C ASN A 352 1.78 54.48 -26.53
N GLY A 353 0.83 53.60 -26.19
CA GLY A 353 -0.58 54.01 -26.14
C GLY A 353 -1.57 53.23 -27.02
N ASN A 354 -2.26 52.28 -26.37
CA ASN A 354 -3.63 51.81 -26.63
C ASN A 354 -3.90 50.94 -27.87
N THR A 355 -3.87 49.61 -27.69
CA THR A 355 -5.06 48.73 -27.89
C THR A 355 -4.82 47.30 -27.41
N VAL A 356 -5.53 46.94 -26.33
CA VAL A 356 -6.04 45.62 -25.90
C VAL A 356 -5.29 44.36 -26.35
N LEU A 357 -4.43 43.81 -25.48
CA LEU A 357 -4.10 42.39 -25.45
C LEU A 357 -4.71 41.75 -24.19
N ASN A 358 -5.74 40.95 -24.42
CA ASN A 358 -6.46 40.17 -23.43
C ASN A 358 -5.60 38.94 -23.06
N TYR A 359 -4.95 38.96 -21.89
CA TYR A 359 -4.31 37.79 -21.31
C TYR A 359 -5.36 36.98 -20.51
N PRO A 360 -5.52 35.67 -20.73
CA PRO A 360 -6.32 34.87 -19.81
C PRO A 360 -5.62 34.75 -18.45
N HIS A 361 -6.44 35.02 -17.44
CA HIS A 361 -6.15 35.38 -16.06
C HIS A 361 -5.53 34.25 -15.23
N LYS A 362 -4.66 34.62 -14.28
CA LYS A 362 -4.23 33.80 -13.14
C LYS A 362 -5.37 33.64 -12.12
N ASP A 363 -5.53 32.43 -11.61
CA ASP A 363 -6.04 32.01 -10.29
C ASP A 363 -7.19 32.80 -9.62
N VAL A 364 -8.35 32.16 -9.45
CA VAL A 364 -9.28 32.45 -8.33
C VAL A 364 -9.87 31.13 -7.80
N TYR A 365 -9.37 30.67 -6.66
CA TYR A 365 -10.08 29.72 -5.80
C TYR A 365 -11.27 30.45 -5.13
N PRO A 366 -12.41 29.79 -4.87
CA PRO A 366 -13.45 30.39 -4.05
C PRO A 366 -12.92 30.65 -2.62
N PRO A 367 -13.33 31.74 -1.96
CA PRO A 367 -12.91 32.05 -0.60
C PRO A 367 -13.37 30.94 0.37
N PRO A 368 -12.61 30.68 1.46
CA PRO A 368 -13.00 29.73 2.49
C PRO A 368 -14.29 30.19 3.20
N PRO A 369 -15.12 29.25 3.72
CA PRO A 369 -16.30 29.61 4.47
C PRO A 369 -15.93 30.45 5.70
N SER A 370 -16.67 31.54 5.91
CA SER A 370 -16.52 32.44 7.05
C SER A 370 -16.68 31.69 8.37
N ILE A 371 -15.70 31.85 9.25
CA ILE A 371 -15.76 31.40 10.64
C ILE A 371 -16.85 32.21 11.35
N SER A 372 -17.90 31.54 11.86
CA SER A 372 -18.90 32.20 12.71
C SER A 372 -18.24 32.64 14.00
N THR A 373 -18.34 33.93 14.34
CA THR A 373 -17.87 34.51 15.60
C THR A 373 -18.88 34.39 16.74
N GLU A 374 -19.87 33.50 16.62
CA GLU A 374 -20.80 33.24 17.72
C GLU A 374 -20.12 32.38 18.79
N PRO A 375 -20.15 32.80 20.08
CA PRO A 375 -19.69 31.95 21.16
C PRO A 375 -20.58 30.69 21.24
N PRO A 376 -20.01 29.53 21.60
CA PRO A 376 -20.79 28.31 21.73
C PRO A 376 -21.88 28.49 22.81
N PRO A 377 -23.10 27.96 22.61
CA PRO A 377 -24.13 27.99 23.64
C PRO A 377 -23.62 27.28 24.90
N ALA A 378 -23.88 27.89 26.06
CA ALA A 378 -23.50 27.35 27.36
C ALA A 378 -24.01 25.92 27.51
N TYR A 379 -23.14 25.04 28.02
CA TYR A 379 -23.49 23.67 28.34
C TYR A 379 -24.53 23.68 29.48
N GLU A 380 -25.78 23.35 29.18
CA GLU A 380 -26.79 23.07 30.19
C GLU A 380 -26.64 21.61 30.62
N SER A 381 -26.06 21.36 31.79
CA SER A 381 -26.00 20.04 32.40
C SER A 381 -27.41 19.62 32.84
N LYS A 382 -28.13 18.89 32.00
CA LYS A 382 -29.36 18.19 32.43
C LYS A 382 -28.98 16.92 33.18
N VAL A 383 -28.78 17.05 34.49
CA VAL A 383 -28.88 15.96 35.45
C VAL A 383 -30.37 15.59 35.54
N ASN A 384 -30.75 14.49 34.89
CA ASN A 384 -32.06 13.88 35.15
C ASN A 384 -31.94 13.00 36.39
N LEU A 385 -32.34 13.55 37.55
CA LEU A 385 -32.77 12.79 38.70
C LEU A 385 -34.25 12.45 38.50
N ARG A 386 -34.54 11.19 38.17
CA ARG A 386 -35.74 10.47 38.61
C ARG A 386 -35.44 8.98 38.72
#